data_AF-A0A7V2CXR5-F1
#
_entry.id   AF-A0A7V2CXR5-F1
#
_cell.length_a   1.000
_cell.length_b   1.000
_cell.length_c   1.000
_cell.angle_alpha   90.00
_cell.angle_beta   90.00
_cell.angle_gamma   90.00
#
_symmetry.space_group_name_H-M   'P 1'
#
loop_
_entity.id
_entity.type
_entity.pdbx_description
1 polymer ?
#
loop_
_entity_poly.entity_id
_entity_poly.type
_entity_poly.pdbx_seq_one_letter_code
_entity_poly.pdbx_strand_id
1 'polypeptide(L)'
;MKTRSTLILLAVVVALGLFIRFHESDQPGTREARETEQYLVRLEPEKVRTITITDGETVVALERKDDRWRVTAPVEDRADVSVAQQILNDAEFLRREQTIPAGANKDEARARLSEFGLTNPRVELAFGGKDAPPPIRFGKETAVEGRIYARLGEAQDAYVIADSLLDTIRKKPDDFRDRRLSELEPSEVGKLLVKSAAGEIEAVREKGRWRLTRPIKARADDARVGNLITQVANTRIEAFLSPAPDAAATQGFNDPRGSVTLVPEEGGEPQVLEFGGDIPDDPKKIAARFAARKGLYHLAKESASVLETKPNDLRDRKLSRFDRDLVDRVTIASKVHGKTVLARNKEAWTLNPDKEGKGRTASRGDVSAILDRLQSSEVREFVADSAGDLGRYGLQDPALRITVSSFSSENTSEAAAGEHPILTVAFGRVENGMAYARVEEEPFVVGVDPALLEELNLPGVRLREATVFSGNAEEIKAFQVRKADGIEVRVERGGDGAWKAPGGGEPVAKPVAIQSLANVLANLRAVRWEAAKELPTHGFETPALAIRFTAGSEERTLTVGAPSPDGHRFAKASSSDGVFLLNLSDFATLDLPIETPVQAPSPVPAPSPATGSPVPVPTP
;
A
#
# COMPACT_ATOMS: atom_id res chain seq x y z
N MET A 1 -5.69 2.82 80.54
CA MET A 1 -4.68 3.66 79.85
C MET A 1 -5.04 5.12 80.08
N LYS A 2 -4.10 5.99 80.52
CA LYS A 2 -4.39 7.40 80.84
C LYS A 2 -4.55 8.19 79.53
N THR A 3 -5.79 8.33 79.06
CA THR A 3 -6.19 8.93 77.77
C THR A 3 -5.60 10.31 77.51
N ARG A 4 -5.38 11.11 78.56
CA ARG A 4 -4.74 12.44 78.46
C ARG A 4 -3.28 12.36 78.03
N SER A 5 -2.53 11.41 78.58
CA SER A 5 -1.12 11.21 78.21
C SER A 5 -1.00 10.69 76.78
N THR A 6 -1.94 9.85 76.34
CA THR A 6 -1.99 9.33 74.97
C THR A 6 -2.33 10.41 73.93
N LEU A 7 -3.24 11.33 74.25
CA LEU A 7 -3.59 12.47 73.38
C LEU A 7 -2.44 13.48 73.23
N ILE A 8 -1.71 13.77 74.32
CA ILE A 8 -0.53 14.64 74.26
C ILE A 8 0.56 14.01 73.42
N LEU A 9 0.80 12.69 73.58
CA LEU A 9 1.79 11.98 72.77
C LEU A 9 1.40 11.98 71.28
N LEU A 10 0.11 11.79 70.98
CA LEU A 10 -0.41 11.86 69.62
C LEU A 10 -0.21 13.26 69.01
N ALA A 11 -0.50 14.32 69.77
CA ALA A 11 -0.30 15.69 69.30
C ALA A 11 1.18 16.01 69.03
N VAL A 12 2.09 15.51 69.87
CA VAL A 12 3.55 15.65 69.66
C VAL A 12 4.01 14.87 68.42
N VAL A 13 3.49 13.65 68.21
CA VAL A 13 3.80 12.85 67.01
C VAL A 13 3.27 13.52 65.74
N VAL A 14 2.07 14.10 65.78
CA VAL A 14 1.51 14.86 64.64
C VAL A 14 2.32 16.12 64.38
N ALA A 15 2.72 16.86 65.42
CA ALA A 15 3.54 18.05 65.28
C ALA A 15 4.95 17.73 64.73
N LEU A 16 5.59 16.65 65.20
CA LEU A 16 6.84 16.14 64.64
C LEU A 16 6.67 15.65 63.21
N GLY A 17 5.57 14.95 62.90
CA GLY A 17 5.26 14.49 61.55
C GLY A 17 5.05 15.66 60.57
N LEU A 18 4.39 16.73 61.01
CA LEU A 18 4.23 17.95 60.23
C LEU A 18 5.55 18.72 60.09
N PHE A 19 6.37 18.77 61.14
CA PHE A 19 7.70 19.39 61.09
C PHE A 19 8.64 18.67 60.12
N ILE A 20 8.73 17.34 60.18
CA ILE A 20 9.53 16.53 59.25
C ILE A 20 9.01 16.71 57.81
N ARG A 21 7.69 16.68 57.61
CA ARG A 21 7.07 16.82 56.28
C ARG A 21 7.23 18.22 55.66
N PHE A 22 7.26 19.28 56.45
CA PHE A 22 7.34 20.65 55.91
C PHE A 22 8.73 21.29 56.01
N HIS A 23 9.59 20.82 56.91
CA HIS A 23 10.90 21.44 57.15
C HIS A 23 12.08 20.54 56.77
N GLU A 24 11.92 19.22 56.85
CA GLU A 24 12.97 18.25 56.47
C GLU A 24 12.79 17.74 55.04
N SER A 25 11.57 17.84 54.48
CA SER A 25 11.31 17.48 53.07
C SER A 25 11.89 18.46 52.04
N ASP A 26 12.25 19.68 52.48
CA ASP A 26 12.96 20.68 51.68
C ASP A 26 14.49 20.65 51.90
N GLN A 27 15.00 19.78 52.78
CA GLN A 27 16.42 19.59 53.01
C GLN A 27 16.87 18.25 52.40
N PRO A 28 17.85 18.23 51.47
CA PRO A 28 18.33 16.99 50.88
C PRO A 28 18.84 16.06 51.98
N GLY A 29 18.41 14.79 51.96
CA GLY A 29 18.81 13.82 52.97
C GLY A 29 20.33 13.67 53.04
N THR A 30 20.88 13.22 54.17
CA THR A 30 22.35 13.14 54.41
C THR A 30 23.11 12.30 53.37
N ARG A 31 22.40 11.48 52.57
CA ARG A 31 22.93 10.70 51.45
C ARG A 31 22.88 11.48 50.12
N GLU A 32 21.77 12.15 49.82
CA GLU A 32 21.63 13.03 48.65
C GLU A 32 22.55 14.25 48.73
N ALA A 33 22.76 14.80 49.93
CA ALA A 33 23.74 15.86 50.16
C ALA A 33 25.18 15.40 49.84
N ARG A 34 25.55 14.17 50.24
CA ARG A 34 26.87 13.56 49.94
C ARG A 34 27.04 13.14 48.48
N GLU A 35 25.94 12.86 47.78
CA GLU A 35 25.95 12.59 46.33
C GLU A 35 26.04 13.90 45.54
N THR A 36 25.36 14.96 45.98
CA THR A 36 25.39 16.29 45.36
C THR A 36 26.72 17.01 45.58
N GLU A 37 27.39 16.79 46.71
CA GLU A 37 28.74 17.29 46.99
C GLU A 37 29.83 16.73 46.03
N GLN A 38 29.53 15.70 45.25
CA GLN A 38 30.48 15.12 44.30
C GLN A 38 30.47 15.81 42.94
N TYR A 39 29.43 16.60 42.64
CA TYR A 39 29.35 17.37 41.40
C TYR A 39 30.05 18.71 41.55
N LEU A 40 30.59 19.22 40.43
CA LEU A 40 31.28 20.49 40.37
C LEU A 40 30.30 21.65 40.57
N VAL A 41 29.15 21.59 39.91
CA VAL A 41 28.09 22.60 40.00
C VAL A 41 26.75 21.93 40.29
N ARG A 42 25.85 22.69 40.92
CA ARG A 42 24.43 22.33 40.98
C ARG A 42 23.73 23.03 39.83
N LEU A 43 23.33 22.28 38.81
CA LEU A 43 22.64 22.78 37.64
C LEU A 43 21.27 22.09 37.56
N GLU A 44 20.21 22.87 37.31
CA GLU A 44 18.88 22.34 37.02
C GLU A 44 18.57 22.63 35.54
N PRO A 45 18.71 21.66 34.61
CA PRO A 45 18.62 21.90 33.16
C PRO A 45 17.33 22.63 32.72
N GLU A 46 16.21 22.35 33.39
CA GLU A 46 14.91 22.95 33.10
C GLU A 46 14.85 24.46 33.40
N LYS A 47 15.68 24.94 34.33
CA LYS A 47 15.76 26.36 34.71
C LYS A 47 16.73 27.16 33.84
N VAL A 48 17.57 26.49 33.04
CA VAL A 48 18.55 27.15 32.16
C VAL A 48 17.84 27.79 30.97
N ARG A 49 18.15 29.07 30.74
CA ARG A 49 17.61 29.89 29.64
C ARG A 49 18.69 30.28 28.65
N THR A 50 19.94 30.41 29.07
CA THR A 50 21.05 30.71 28.17
C THR A 50 22.25 29.81 28.44
N ILE A 51 22.97 29.47 27.38
CA ILE A 51 24.28 28.80 27.42
C ILE A 51 25.23 29.70 26.63
N THR A 52 26.32 30.13 27.25
CA THR A 52 27.33 30.97 26.60
C THR A 52 28.68 30.29 26.70
N ILE A 53 29.29 30.05 25.55
CA ILE A 53 30.60 29.43 25.42
C ILE A 53 31.53 30.47 24.83
N THR A 54 32.65 30.72 25.50
CA THR A 54 33.71 31.58 25.02
C THR A 54 34.97 30.74 24.83
N ASP A 55 35.51 30.65 23.60
CA ASP A 55 36.82 30.05 23.29
C ASP A 55 37.68 31.11 22.58
N GLY A 56 38.54 31.78 23.33
CA GLY A 56 39.33 32.91 22.84
C GLY A 56 38.43 34.05 22.34
N GLU A 57 38.50 34.35 21.05
CA GLU A 57 37.66 35.38 20.40
C GLU A 57 36.30 34.84 19.93
N THR A 58 36.11 33.52 19.94
CA THR A 58 34.87 32.90 19.47
C THR A 58 33.87 32.85 20.62
N VAL A 59 32.68 33.41 20.40
CA VAL A 59 31.56 33.33 21.33
C VAL A 59 30.40 32.61 20.66
N VAL A 60 29.95 31.52 21.27
CA VAL A 60 28.72 30.82 20.90
C VAL A 60 27.70 31.05 22.01
N ALA A 61 26.56 31.66 21.66
CA ALA A 61 25.48 31.90 22.59
C ALA A 61 24.23 31.15 22.12
N LEU A 62 23.64 30.37 23.04
CA LEU A 62 22.37 29.68 22.85
C LEU A 62 21.35 30.25 23.82
N GLU A 63 20.13 30.48 23.34
CA GLU A 63 19.00 30.96 24.13
C GLU A 63 17.79 30.05 23.94
N ARG A 64 17.10 29.73 25.04
CA ARG A 64 15.88 28.94 25.05
C ARG A 64 14.65 29.85 25.05
N LYS A 65 13.99 29.95 23.90
CA LYS A 65 12.77 30.76 23.69
C LYS A 65 11.64 29.87 23.15
N ASP A 66 10.43 30.03 23.70
CA ASP A 66 9.25 29.22 23.34
C ASP A 66 9.55 27.71 23.37
N ASP A 67 10.25 27.27 24.42
CA ASP A 67 10.77 25.91 24.60
C ASP A 67 11.67 25.36 23.48
N ARG A 68 12.25 26.23 22.66
CA ARG A 68 13.22 25.87 21.62
C ARG A 68 14.54 26.59 21.82
N TRP A 69 15.63 25.85 21.63
CA TRP A 69 16.98 26.42 21.63
C TRP A 69 17.26 27.11 20.30
N ARG A 70 17.86 28.30 20.38
CA ARG A 70 18.34 29.09 19.24
C ARG A 70 19.77 29.52 19.46
N VAL A 71 20.56 29.56 18.40
CA VAL A 71 21.87 30.20 18.40
C VAL A 71 21.64 31.69 18.19
N THR A 72 22.19 32.54 19.05
CA THR A 72 22.11 34.01 18.94
C THR A 72 23.45 34.64 18.58
N ALA A 73 24.56 33.93 18.81
CA ALA A 73 25.89 34.33 18.35
C ALA A 73 26.69 33.09 17.88
N PRO A 74 27.53 33.20 16.84
CA PRO A 74 27.84 34.43 16.08
C PRO A 74 26.81 34.80 15.00
N VAL A 75 25.90 33.88 14.65
CA VAL A 75 24.85 34.08 13.65
C VAL A 75 23.53 33.57 14.23
N GLU A 76 22.48 34.38 14.15
CA GLU A 76 21.15 33.97 14.61
C GLU A 76 20.60 32.80 13.78
N ASP A 77 20.29 31.69 14.43
CA ASP A 77 19.77 30.49 13.77
C ASP A 77 19.10 29.50 14.75
N ARG A 78 18.53 28.43 14.20
CA ARG A 78 18.06 27.27 14.96
C ARG A 78 19.25 26.53 15.58
N ALA A 79 19.15 26.18 16.86
CA ALA A 79 20.17 25.40 17.53
C ALA A 79 19.93 23.89 17.39
N ASP A 80 21.02 23.12 17.38
CA ASP A 80 20.94 21.67 17.53
C ASP A 80 20.57 21.34 18.98
N VAL A 81 19.33 20.90 19.17
CA VAL A 81 18.76 20.59 20.49
C VAL A 81 19.54 19.46 21.16
N SER A 82 20.07 18.51 20.39
CA SER A 82 20.84 17.38 20.96
C SER A 82 22.17 17.85 21.56
N VAL A 83 22.82 18.82 20.92
CA VAL A 83 24.07 19.41 21.42
C VAL A 83 23.82 20.26 22.66
N ALA A 84 22.76 21.08 22.66
CA ALA A 84 22.39 21.85 23.84
C ALA A 84 22.07 20.94 25.04
N GLN A 85 21.31 19.85 24.82
CA GLN A 85 20.98 18.89 25.87
C GLN A 85 22.22 18.13 26.36
N GLN A 86 23.15 17.78 25.46
CA GLN A 86 24.41 17.15 25.83
C GLN A 86 25.21 18.04 26.79
N ILE A 87 25.35 19.34 26.50
CA ILE A 87 26.05 20.29 27.38
C ILE A 87 25.40 20.37 28.76
N LEU A 88 24.06 20.45 28.81
CA LEU A 88 23.33 20.53 30.08
C LEU A 88 23.54 19.27 30.93
N ASN A 89 23.43 18.09 30.31
CA ASN A 89 23.63 16.81 30.99
C ASN A 89 25.07 16.66 31.46
N ASP A 90 26.05 16.95 30.59
CA ASP A 90 27.47 16.83 30.89
C ASP A 90 27.87 17.80 32.04
N ALA A 91 27.25 18.99 32.11
CA ALA A 91 27.48 19.95 33.18
C ALA A 91 26.75 19.60 34.49
N GLU A 92 25.53 19.07 34.43
CA GLU A 92 24.76 18.61 35.59
C GLU A 92 25.47 17.47 36.32
N PHE A 93 25.98 16.49 35.56
CA PHE A 93 26.66 15.32 36.11
C PHE A 93 28.18 15.48 36.19
N LEU A 94 28.71 16.69 35.97
CA LEU A 94 30.15 16.95 35.99
C LEU A 94 30.71 16.71 37.39
N ARG A 95 31.48 15.64 37.58
CA ARG A 95 32.05 15.31 38.90
C ARG A 95 33.33 16.09 39.17
N ARG A 96 33.42 16.59 40.40
CA ARG A 96 34.66 17.09 41.00
C ARG A 96 35.46 15.91 41.52
N GLU A 97 36.50 15.53 40.81
CA GLU A 97 37.30 14.35 41.17
C GLU A 97 38.41 14.67 42.15
N GLN A 98 38.98 15.87 42.03
CA GLN A 98 39.96 16.38 42.97
C GLN A 98 39.73 17.87 43.21
N THR A 99 39.90 18.31 44.45
CA THR A 99 40.00 19.72 44.83
C THR A 99 41.45 20.05 45.16
N ILE A 100 42.00 21.07 44.51
CA ILE A 100 43.32 21.61 44.77
C ILE A 100 43.14 22.95 45.51
N PRO A 101 43.42 22.99 46.82
CA PRO A 101 43.18 24.18 47.62
C PRO A 101 44.06 25.36 47.18
N ALA A 102 43.58 26.58 47.39
CA ALA A 102 44.25 27.82 47.04
C ALA A 102 45.67 28.02 47.63
N GLY A 103 45.98 27.40 48.78
CA GLY A 103 47.23 27.66 49.52
C GLY A 103 47.02 28.60 50.70
N ALA A 104 48.10 29.04 51.37
CA ALA A 104 48.01 29.77 52.64
C ALA A 104 47.71 31.27 52.47
N ASN A 105 47.93 31.83 51.27
CA ASN A 105 47.73 33.25 50.98
C ASN A 105 47.33 33.47 49.49
N LYS A 106 46.99 34.72 49.16
CA LYS A 106 46.52 35.10 47.81
C LYS A 106 47.59 34.97 46.72
N ASP A 107 48.87 35.14 47.05
CA ASP A 107 49.95 35.06 46.08
C ASP A 107 50.21 33.60 45.67
N GLU A 108 50.16 32.67 46.62
CA GLU A 108 50.19 31.23 46.36
C GLU A 108 49.00 30.78 45.51
N ALA A 109 47.79 31.27 45.82
CA ALA A 109 46.59 30.98 45.06
C ALA A 109 46.73 31.43 43.60
N ARG A 110 47.19 32.67 43.39
CA ARG A 110 47.42 33.22 42.06
C ARG A 110 48.50 32.44 41.30
N ALA A 111 49.59 32.07 41.96
CA ALA A 111 50.65 31.27 41.37
C ALA A 111 50.14 29.90 40.89
N ARG A 112 49.34 29.19 41.71
CA ARG A 112 48.72 27.91 41.35
C ARG A 112 47.74 28.03 40.20
N LEU A 113 46.83 29.01 40.24
CA LEU A 113 45.90 29.27 39.15
C LEU A 113 46.64 29.61 37.85
N SER A 114 47.78 30.29 37.92
CA SER A 114 48.62 30.57 36.75
C SER A 114 49.30 29.31 36.21
N GLU A 115 49.81 28.44 37.08
CA GLU A 115 50.41 27.14 36.72
C GLU A 115 49.42 26.29 35.92
N PHE A 116 48.17 26.21 36.39
CA PHE A 116 47.08 25.45 35.78
C PHE A 116 46.39 26.15 34.60
N GLY A 117 46.79 27.37 34.23
CA GLY A 117 46.18 28.13 33.12
C GLY A 117 44.79 28.71 33.43
N LEU A 118 44.41 28.83 34.70
CA LEU A 118 43.12 29.32 35.18
C LEU A 118 43.09 30.82 35.53
N THR A 119 44.23 31.51 35.39
CA THR A 119 44.28 32.99 35.55
C THR A 119 43.71 33.70 34.33
N ASN A 120 44.03 33.20 33.12
CA ASN A 120 43.50 33.67 31.84
C ASN A 120 42.97 32.45 31.08
N PRO A 121 41.82 31.89 31.49
CA PRO A 121 41.26 30.70 30.86
C PRO A 121 40.90 31.02 29.40
N ARG A 122 41.26 30.12 28.49
CA ARG A 122 40.89 30.26 27.07
C ARG A 122 39.42 29.91 26.85
N VAL A 123 38.91 28.93 27.59
CA VAL A 123 37.55 28.42 27.44
C VAL A 123 36.74 28.70 28.71
N GLU A 124 35.56 29.30 28.54
CA GLU A 124 34.59 29.56 29.60
C GLU A 124 33.19 29.09 29.16
N LEU A 125 32.48 28.42 30.07
CA LEU A 125 31.09 28.03 29.93
C LEU A 125 30.26 28.71 31.01
N ALA A 126 29.30 29.53 30.58
CA ALA A 126 28.37 30.22 31.46
C ALA A 126 26.94 29.79 31.18
N PHE A 127 26.15 29.66 32.24
CA PHE A 127 24.71 29.41 32.18
C PHE A 127 23.96 30.64 32.69
N GLY A 128 22.84 30.96 32.07
CA GLY A 128 21.90 31.97 32.57
C GLY A 128 20.52 31.38 32.80
N GLY A 129 19.82 31.89 33.81
CA GLY A 129 18.54 31.35 34.27
C GLY A 129 18.34 31.60 35.76
N LYS A 130 17.24 31.09 36.31
CA LYS A 130 17.01 31.12 37.76
C LYS A 130 17.97 30.13 38.43
N ASP A 131 18.68 30.57 39.46
CA ASP A 131 19.64 29.75 40.22
C ASP A 131 20.84 29.23 39.40
N ALA A 132 21.24 29.94 38.34
CA ALA A 132 22.37 29.53 37.50
C ALA A 132 23.70 29.49 38.28
N PRO A 133 24.54 28.45 38.10
CA PRO A 133 25.82 28.34 38.79
C PRO A 133 26.85 29.36 38.26
N PRO A 134 27.92 29.64 39.02
CA PRO A 134 29.05 30.41 38.52
C PRO A 134 29.64 29.80 37.23
N PRO A 135 30.24 30.62 36.34
CA PRO A 135 30.80 30.11 35.10
C PRO A 135 31.94 29.12 35.35
N ILE A 136 32.00 28.08 34.53
CA ILE A 136 33.05 27.06 34.56
C ILE A 136 34.15 27.51 33.61
N ARG A 137 35.36 27.71 34.15
CA ARG A 137 36.54 28.12 33.41
C ARG A 137 37.51 26.96 33.31
N PHE A 138 38.00 26.70 32.11
CA PHE A 138 38.84 25.55 31.81
C PHE A 138 40.29 25.99 31.61
N GLY A 139 41.19 25.25 32.25
CA GLY A 139 42.64 25.48 32.26
C GLY A 139 43.38 24.53 31.32
N LYS A 140 44.58 24.09 31.75
CA LYS A 140 45.40 23.13 31.04
C LYS A 140 44.96 21.69 31.33
N GLU A 141 45.23 20.79 30.39
CA GLU A 141 45.20 19.35 30.61
C GLU A 141 46.14 18.96 31.75
N THR A 142 45.75 17.98 32.55
CA THR A 142 46.60 17.46 33.63
C THR A 142 47.58 16.43 33.09
N ALA A 143 48.49 15.94 33.95
CA ALA A 143 49.35 14.81 33.61
C ALA A 143 48.59 13.47 33.45
N VAL A 144 47.35 13.38 33.94
CA VAL A 144 46.46 12.23 33.75
C VAL A 144 45.63 12.46 32.50
N GLU A 145 45.67 11.50 31.58
CA GLU A 145 44.87 11.50 30.35
C GLU A 145 43.37 11.59 30.66
N GLY A 146 42.61 12.36 29.89
CA GLY A 146 41.17 12.54 30.08
C GLY A 146 40.77 13.54 31.17
N ARG A 147 41.72 14.34 31.68
CA ARG A 147 41.51 15.24 32.83
C ARG A 147 41.98 16.66 32.56
N ILE A 148 41.22 17.62 33.04
CA ILE A 148 41.51 19.05 32.90
C ILE A 148 41.33 19.80 34.24
N TYR A 149 42.13 20.85 34.42
CA TYR A 149 41.93 21.80 35.51
C TYR A 149 40.74 22.73 35.23
N ALA A 150 39.89 22.97 36.23
CA ALA A 150 38.74 23.87 36.15
C ALA A 150 38.65 24.82 37.35
N ARG A 151 37.98 25.95 37.15
CA ARG A 151 37.69 26.98 38.18
C ARG A 151 36.25 27.43 38.07
N LEU A 152 35.58 27.60 39.21
CA LEU A 152 34.21 28.12 39.28
C LEU A 152 34.21 29.62 39.58
N GLY A 153 33.71 30.43 38.66
CA GLY A 153 33.72 31.89 38.77
C GLY A 153 35.09 32.38 39.23
N GLU A 154 35.11 33.17 40.31
CA GLU A 154 36.35 33.70 40.90
C GLU A 154 36.90 32.88 42.08
N ALA A 155 36.46 31.63 42.28
CA ALA A 155 36.93 30.77 43.37
C ALA A 155 38.46 30.65 43.40
N GLN A 156 39.07 30.54 44.59
CA GLN A 156 40.53 30.44 44.70
C GLN A 156 41.05 29.01 44.53
N ASP A 157 40.17 28.02 44.73
CA ASP A 157 40.48 26.61 44.54
C ASP A 157 40.43 26.26 43.04
N ALA A 158 41.27 25.29 42.66
CA ALA A 158 41.20 24.64 41.36
C ALA A 158 40.61 23.24 41.52
N TYR A 159 39.95 22.73 40.49
CA TYR A 159 39.34 21.41 40.48
C TYR A 159 39.91 20.58 39.34
N VAL A 160 39.96 19.26 39.52
CA VAL A 160 40.22 18.32 38.42
C VAL A 160 38.89 17.65 38.05
N ILE A 161 38.57 17.71 36.76
CA ILE A 161 37.34 17.17 36.17
C ILE A 161 37.66 16.33 34.93
N ALA A 162 36.68 15.55 34.46
CA ALA A 162 36.73 14.95 33.13
C ALA A 162 36.70 16.04 32.03
N ASP A 163 37.35 15.78 30.90
CA ASP A 163 37.40 16.67 29.73
C ASP A 163 36.21 16.51 28.76
N SER A 164 35.31 15.54 28.98
CA SER A 164 34.18 15.27 28.09
C SER A 164 33.28 16.49 27.79
N LEU A 165 33.06 17.36 28.78
CA LEU A 165 32.32 18.60 28.60
C LEU A 165 33.10 19.58 27.70
N LEU A 166 34.43 19.62 27.84
CA LEU A 166 35.31 20.48 27.05
C LEU A 166 35.24 20.11 25.56
N ASP A 167 35.25 18.82 25.24
CA ASP A 167 35.16 18.32 23.86
C ASP A 167 33.87 18.79 23.18
N THR A 168 32.76 18.82 23.91
CA THR A 168 31.46 19.28 23.40
C THR A 168 31.44 20.80 23.18
N ILE A 169 31.95 21.60 24.11
CA ILE A 169 31.89 23.06 24.02
C ILE A 169 32.95 23.66 23.07
N ARG A 170 34.03 22.94 22.78
CA ARG A 170 35.07 23.37 21.81
C ARG A 170 34.76 23.03 20.35
N LYS A 171 33.58 22.48 20.07
CA LYS A 171 33.09 22.29 18.70
C LYS A 171 33.03 23.63 17.95
N LYS A 172 32.99 23.59 16.61
CA LYS A 172 32.90 24.83 15.81
C LYS A 172 31.52 25.48 16.02
N PRO A 173 31.38 26.82 15.87
CA PRO A 173 30.08 27.48 15.99
C PRO A 173 28.95 26.84 15.17
N ASP A 174 29.26 26.37 13.96
CA ASP A 174 28.31 25.69 13.08
C ASP A 174 27.83 24.32 13.58
N ASP A 175 28.59 23.66 14.48
CA ASP A 175 28.18 22.39 15.07
C ASP A 175 27.09 22.56 16.14
N PHE A 176 26.84 23.78 16.60
CA PHE A 176 25.73 24.10 17.51
C PHE A 176 24.43 24.44 16.78
N ARG A 177 24.45 24.50 15.44
CA ARG A 177 23.29 24.86 14.61
C ARG A 177 22.58 23.60 14.12
N ASP A 178 21.25 23.64 14.06
CA ASP A 178 20.45 22.52 13.53
C ASP A 178 20.80 22.28 12.06
N ARG A 179 21.20 21.06 11.71
CA ARG A 179 21.55 20.69 10.33
C ARG A 179 20.34 20.28 9.47
N ARG A 180 19.12 20.22 10.02
CA ARG A 180 17.91 20.03 9.21
C ARG A 180 17.64 21.29 8.38
N LEU A 181 17.41 21.10 7.08
CA LEU A 181 17.04 22.21 6.20
C LEU A 181 15.67 22.77 6.59
N SER A 182 14.69 21.91 6.81
CA SER A 182 13.30 22.26 7.13
C SER A 182 12.78 21.60 8.41
N GLU A 183 11.74 22.19 9.01
CA GLU A 183 10.88 21.59 10.06
C GLU A 183 9.53 21.11 9.49
N LEU A 184 9.28 21.29 8.18
CA LEU A 184 8.02 20.91 7.55
C LEU A 184 7.91 19.40 7.47
N GLU A 185 6.85 18.85 8.06
CA GLU A 185 6.58 17.42 7.98
C GLU A 185 6.07 17.07 6.57
N PRO A 186 6.59 16.01 5.92
CA PRO A 186 6.17 15.64 4.56
C PRO A 186 4.65 15.45 4.40
N SER A 187 3.96 15.01 5.45
CA SER A 187 2.51 14.80 5.46
C SER A 187 1.68 16.09 5.44
N GLU A 188 2.28 17.22 5.85
CA GLU A 188 1.65 18.53 5.87
C GLU A 188 1.70 19.22 4.50
N VAL A 189 2.43 18.67 3.52
CA VAL A 189 2.59 19.28 2.21
C VAL A 189 1.34 19.03 1.34
N GLY A 190 0.69 20.10 0.93
CA GLY A 190 -0.47 20.07 0.03
C GLY A 190 -0.13 20.36 -1.44
N LYS A 191 1.04 20.95 -1.71
CA LYS A 191 1.49 21.24 -3.07
C LYS A 191 3.02 21.17 -3.20
N LEU A 192 3.47 20.57 -4.29
CA LEU A 192 4.86 20.46 -4.72
C LEU A 192 5.04 21.18 -6.06
N LEU A 193 6.08 22.00 -6.15
CA LEU A 193 6.51 22.65 -7.40
C LEU A 193 7.98 22.35 -7.65
N VAL A 194 8.31 21.80 -8.81
CA VAL A 194 9.69 21.60 -9.26
C VAL A 194 9.90 22.44 -10.51
N LYS A 195 10.88 23.35 -10.49
CA LYS A 195 11.31 24.16 -11.63
C LYS A 195 12.73 23.80 -11.98
N SER A 196 12.98 23.44 -13.23
CA SER A 196 14.32 23.19 -13.75
C SER A 196 14.42 23.67 -15.20
N ALA A 197 15.59 23.53 -15.81
CA ALA A 197 15.78 23.81 -17.23
C ALA A 197 14.86 22.98 -18.15
N ALA A 198 14.36 21.83 -17.68
CA ALA A 198 13.43 20.99 -18.43
C ALA A 198 11.97 21.49 -18.39
N GLY A 199 11.65 22.43 -17.50
CA GLY A 199 10.31 23.00 -17.33
C GLY A 199 9.83 23.01 -15.88
N GLU A 200 8.51 23.13 -15.73
CA GLU A 200 7.85 23.21 -14.44
C GLU A 200 6.89 22.03 -14.24
N ILE A 201 7.03 21.35 -13.10
CA ILE A 201 6.14 20.28 -12.65
C ILE A 201 5.41 20.76 -11.43
N GLU A 202 4.08 20.74 -11.48
CA GLU A 202 3.23 21.08 -10.34
C GLU A 202 2.37 19.88 -9.98
N ALA A 203 2.44 19.47 -8.71
CA ALA A 203 1.57 18.46 -8.12
C ALA A 203 0.79 19.08 -6.95
N VAL A 204 -0.51 18.84 -6.89
CA VAL A 204 -1.41 19.33 -5.84
C VAL A 204 -2.16 18.15 -5.24
N ARG A 205 -2.31 18.16 -3.91
CA ARG A 205 -3.12 17.20 -3.18
C ARG A 205 -4.58 17.65 -3.20
N GLU A 206 -5.43 16.86 -3.86
CA GLU A 206 -6.87 17.11 -3.97
C GLU A 206 -7.64 15.91 -3.43
N LYS A 207 -8.53 16.14 -2.45
CA LYS A 207 -9.32 15.07 -1.80
C LYS A 207 -8.45 13.90 -1.31
N GLY A 208 -7.30 14.22 -0.72
CA GLY A 208 -6.34 13.25 -0.19
C GLY A 208 -5.46 12.54 -1.23
N ARG A 209 -5.56 12.87 -2.52
CA ARG A 209 -4.77 12.24 -3.61
C ARG A 209 -3.97 13.26 -4.39
N TRP A 210 -2.79 12.89 -4.84
CA TRP A 210 -1.94 13.75 -5.65
C TRP A 210 -2.40 13.79 -7.11
N ARG A 211 -2.40 14.98 -7.68
CA ARG A 211 -2.67 15.22 -9.10
C ARG A 211 -1.61 16.13 -9.68
N LEU A 212 -1.16 15.83 -10.90
CA LEU A 212 -0.37 16.76 -11.69
C LEU A 212 -1.28 17.79 -12.33
N THR A 213 -0.91 19.06 -12.20
CA THR A 213 -1.60 20.20 -12.81
C THR A 213 -0.75 20.87 -13.89
N ARG A 214 0.59 20.74 -13.82
CA ARG A 214 1.56 21.18 -14.83
C ARG A 214 2.68 20.15 -15.03
N PRO A 215 3.22 20.00 -16.25
CA PRO A 215 2.74 20.62 -17.51
C PRO A 215 1.48 19.93 -18.05
N ILE A 216 1.14 18.76 -17.51
CA ILE A 216 0.02 17.92 -17.92
C ILE A 216 -0.97 17.77 -16.77
N LYS A 217 -2.26 17.66 -17.10
CA LYS A 217 -3.32 17.32 -16.14
C LYS A 217 -3.48 15.81 -16.07
N ALA A 218 -3.02 15.19 -14.97
CA ALA A 218 -3.07 13.74 -14.80
C ALA A 218 -3.14 13.33 -13.33
N ARG A 219 -3.57 12.09 -13.06
CA ARG A 219 -3.36 11.45 -11.75
C ARG A 219 -1.86 11.33 -11.48
N ALA A 220 -1.43 11.62 -10.26
CA ALA A 220 -0.07 11.38 -9.81
C ALA A 220 -0.01 10.12 -8.93
N ASP A 221 1.15 9.47 -8.90
CA ASP A 221 1.44 8.39 -7.97
C ASP A 221 1.76 8.98 -6.60
N ASP A 222 0.90 8.71 -5.61
CA ASP A 222 1.03 9.30 -4.28
C ASP A 222 2.34 8.94 -3.59
N ALA A 223 2.84 7.72 -3.79
CA ALA A 223 4.08 7.25 -3.18
C ALA A 223 5.29 7.95 -3.82
N ARG A 224 5.30 8.12 -5.15
CA ARG A 224 6.40 8.82 -5.83
C ARG A 224 6.45 10.30 -5.49
N VAL A 225 5.31 10.98 -5.44
CA VAL A 225 5.26 12.38 -5.01
C VAL A 225 5.68 12.50 -3.54
N GLY A 226 5.18 11.62 -2.66
CA GLY A 226 5.57 11.59 -1.25
C GLY A 226 7.06 11.35 -1.02
N ASN A 227 7.68 10.45 -1.78
CA ASN A 227 9.13 10.20 -1.72
C ASN A 227 9.93 11.44 -2.13
N LEU A 228 9.51 12.16 -3.18
CA LEU A 228 10.16 13.37 -3.64
C LEU A 228 10.06 14.51 -2.60
N ILE A 229 8.89 14.66 -1.97
CA ILE A 229 8.70 15.61 -0.87
C ILE A 229 9.60 15.25 0.31
N THR A 230 9.64 13.97 0.68
CA THR A 230 10.46 13.47 1.81
C THR A 230 11.95 13.71 1.56
N GLN A 231 12.44 13.47 0.33
CA GLN A 231 13.82 13.74 -0.06
C GLN A 231 14.21 15.21 0.16
N VAL A 232 13.31 16.14 -0.20
CA VAL A 232 13.56 17.58 -0.06
C VAL A 232 13.44 18.03 1.40
N ALA A 233 12.36 17.64 2.09
CA ALA A 233 12.11 18.04 3.48
C ALA A 233 13.22 17.54 4.44
N ASN A 234 13.73 16.32 4.21
CA ASN A 234 14.77 15.71 5.03
C ASN A 234 16.20 16.01 4.57
N THR A 235 16.38 16.94 3.63
CA THR A 235 17.71 17.34 3.18
C THR A 235 18.51 17.93 4.35
N ARG A 236 19.76 17.49 4.49
CA ARG A 236 20.67 17.91 5.55
C ARG A 236 21.67 18.95 5.04
N ILE A 237 21.89 19.99 5.83
CA ILE A 237 22.91 21.01 5.61
C ILE A 237 24.28 20.41 5.96
N GLU A 238 25.20 20.46 5.00
CA GLU A 238 26.60 20.02 5.21
C GLU A 238 27.51 21.16 5.63
N ALA A 239 27.28 22.37 5.12
CA ALA A 239 28.00 23.58 5.52
C ALA A 239 27.08 24.79 5.53
N PHE A 240 27.29 25.68 6.50
CA PHE A 240 26.64 26.99 6.56
C PHE A 240 27.55 28.04 5.94
N LEU A 241 26.98 28.94 5.13
CA LEU A 241 27.74 30.02 4.52
C LEU A 241 27.30 31.36 5.11
N SER A 242 28.27 32.26 5.28
CA SER A 242 27.97 33.65 5.61
C SER A 242 27.26 34.33 4.44
N PRO A 243 26.16 35.07 4.66
CA PRO A 243 25.48 35.82 3.62
C PRO A 243 26.29 37.08 3.25
N ALA A 244 27.44 36.90 2.60
CA ALA A 244 28.12 38.00 1.93
C ALA A 244 27.38 38.28 0.60
N PRO A 245 27.02 39.55 0.28
CA PRO A 245 26.30 39.88 -0.95
C PRO A 245 26.99 39.37 -2.23
N ASP A 246 28.32 39.39 -2.26
CA ASP A 246 29.13 38.92 -3.40
C ASP A 246 29.19 37.38 -3.51
N ALA A 247 28.86 36.66 -2.44
CA ALA A 247 28.83 35.20 -2.43
C ALA A 247 27.62 34.64 -3.19
N ALA A 248 26.47 35.32 -3.17
CA ALA A 248 25.28 34.83 -3.87
C ALA A 248 25.46 34.83 -5.41
N ALA A 249 26.12 35.85 -5.96
CA ALA A 249 26.40 35.95 -7.39
C ALA A 249 27.45 34.92 -7.85
N THR A 250 28.51 34.70 -7.06
CA THR A 250 29.59 33.74 -7.36
C THR A 250 29.13 32.28 -7.23
N GLN A 251 28.04 32.01 -6.50
CA GLN A 251 27.48 30.68 -6.29
C GLN A 251 26.32 30.33 -7.25
N GLY A 252 26.10 31.13 -8.30
CA GLY A 252 25.16 30.80 -9.38
C GLY A 252 23.69 31.07 -9.08
N PHE A 253 23.34 31.92 -8.11
CA PHE A 253 21.93 32.26 -7.81
C PHE A 253 21.33 33.37 -8.67
N ASN A 254 22.11 33.94 -9.61
CA ASN A 254 21.58 34.84 -10.64
C ASN A 254 20.79 34.08 -11.71
N ASP A 255 21.20 32.84 -11.99
CA ASP A 255 20.52 31.90 -12.87
C ASP A 255 20.54 30.52 -12.20
N PRO A 256 19.66 30.28 -11.20
CA PRO A 256 19.68 29.06 -10.43
C PRO A 256 19.39 27.86 -11.33
N ARG A 257 20.08 26.74 -11.08
CA ARG A 257 19.89 25.47 -11.79
C ARG A 257 18.44 24.99 -11.74
N GLY A 258 17.76 25.31 -10.66
CA GLY A 258 16.34 25.04 -10.46
C GLY A 258 15.91 25.29 -9.03
N SER A 259 14.62 25.08 -8.76
CA SER A 259 14.04 25.26 -7.43
C SER A 259 12.99 24.20 -7.14
N VAL A 260 12.87 23.81 -5.88
CA VAL A 260 11.73 23.06 -5.36
C VAL A 260 10.97 23.94 -4.36
N THR A 261 9.64 23.99 -4.49
CA THR A 261 8.76 24.64 -3.52
C THR A 261 7.83 23.62 -2.89
N LEU A 262 7.83 23.55 -1.56
CA LEU A 262 6.86 22.81 -0.77
C LEU A 262 5.88 23.80 -0.15
N VAL A 263 4.58 23.60 -0.37
CA VAL A 263 3.52 24.46 0.18
C VAL A 263 2.70 23.64 1.18
N PRO A 264 2.61 24.06 2.46
CA PRO A 264 1.77 23.40 3.45
C PRO A 264 0.28 23.44 3.09
N GLU A 265 -0.46 22.38 3.40
CA GLU A 265 -1.90 22.25 3.13
C GLU A 265 -2.73 23.21 3.99
N GLU A 266 -2.35 23.41 5.26
CA GLU A 266 -3.09 24.24 6.23
C GLU A 266 -2.78 25.76 6.14
N GLY A 267 -2.21 26.23 5.03
CA GLY A 267 -1.96 27.66 4.81
C GLY A 267 -0.76 28.20 5.59
N GLY A 268 0.43 27.72 5.26
CA GLY A 268 1.73 28.24 5.75
C GLY A 268 2.57 28.90 4.66
N GLU A 269 3.72 29.47 5.04
CA GLU A 269 4.66 30.05 4.07
C GLU A 269 5.25 28.96 3.16
N PRO A 270 5.25 29.16 1.83
CA PRO A 270 5.94 28.27 0.89
C PRO A 270 7.43 28.16 1.20
N GLN A 271 7.93 26.93 1.31
CA GLN A 271 9.33 26.66 1.51
C GLN A 271 10.02 26.47 0.16
N VAL A 272 10.80 27.47 -0.24
CA VAL A 272 11.53 27.48 -1.52
C VAL A 272 12.99 27.12 -1.29
N LEU A 273 13.42 26.02 -1.89
CA LEU A 273 14.81 25.58 -1.99
C LEU A 273 15.31 25.80 -3.42
N GLU A 274 16.29 26.67 -3.58
CA GLU A 274 16.94 26.94 -4.87
C GLU A 274 18.33 26.31 -4.89
N PHE A 275 18.68 25.71 -6.02
CA PHE A 275 20.00 25.12 -6.27
C PHE A 275 20.82 26.03 -7.17
N GLY A 276 22.03 26.38 -6.71
CA GLY A 276 22.99 27.20 -7.44
C GLY A 276 24.00 26.35 -8.23
N GLY A 277 25.24 26.82 -8.29
CA GLY A 277 26.35 26.17 -8.96
C GLY A 277 27.01 25.04 -8.16
N ASP A 278 27.81 24.24 -8.86
CA ASP A 278 28.74 23.28 -8.26
C ASP A 278 29.82 23.99 -7.45
N ILE A 279 30.30 23.36 -6.38
CA ILE A 279 31.39 23.90 -5.55
C ILE A 279 32.74 23.49 -6.16
N PRO A 280 33.59 24.43 -6.63
CA PRO A 280 34.84 24.09 -7.32
C PRO A 280 35.79 23.21 -6.51
N ASP A 281 35.86 23.45 -5.20
CA ASP A 281 36.77 22.75 -4.28
C ASP A 281 36.16 21.47 -3.66
N ASP A 282 34.87 21.18 -3.91
CA ASP A 282 34.19 19.99 -3.41
C ASP A 282 33.10 19.49 -4.38
N PRO A 283 33.42 18.57 -5.29
CA PRO A 283 32.49 18.11 -6.32
C PRO A 283 31.31 17.30 -5.78
N LYS A 284 31.31 16.94 -4.49
CA LYS A 284 30.21 16.25 -3.81
C LYS A 284 29.17 17.20 -3.24
N LYS A 285 29.41 18.52 -3.32
CA LYS A 285 28.52 19.55 -2.77
C LYS A 285 27.93 20.42 -3.86
N ILE A 286 26.78 20.99 -3.55
CA ILE A 286 26.11 22.01 -4.35
C ILE A 286 25.71 23.19 -3.47
N ALA A 287 25.78 24.40 -4.03
CA ALA A 287 25.26 25.58 -3.37
C ALA A 287 23.73 25.54 -3.34
N ALA A 288 23.12 25.90 -2.20
CA ALA A 288 21.68 26.05 -2.09
C ALA A 288 21.28 27.29 -1.30
N ARG A 289 20.15 27.90 -1.70
CA ARG A 289 19.50 29.00 -0.99
C ARG A 289 18.15 28.52 -0.50
N PHE A 290 17.87 28.71 0.79
CA PHE A 290 16.59 28.30 1.37
C PHE A 290 15.87 29.49 1.98
N ALA A 291 14.76 29.88 1.37
CA ALA A 291 14.04 31.11 1.70
C ALA A 291 13.52 31.10 3.15
N ALA A 292 13.00 29.96 3.62
CA ALA A 292 12.40 29.85 4.95
C ALA A 292 13.41 30.02 6.11
N ARG A 293 14.71 29.80 5.86
CA ARG A 293 15.79 29.99 6.85
C ARG A 293 16.73 31.17 6.50
N LYS A 294 16.44 31.91 5.42
CA LYS A 294 17.15 33.13 4.99
C LYS A 294 18.67 32.97 4.89
N GLY A 295 19.15 31.80 4.45
CA GLY A 295 20.57 31.48 4.41
C GLY A 295 21.04 30.81 3.12
N LEU A 296 22.36 30.76 2.97
CA LEU A 296 23.08 30.01 1.94
C LEU A 296 23.79 28.81 2.58
N TYR A 297 23.77 27.68 1.88
CA TYR A 297 24.23 26.39 2.39
C TYR A 297 24.99 25.63 1.33
N HIS A 298 25.87 24.73 1.77
CA HIS A 298 26.27 23.59 0.96
C HIS A 298 25.44 22.37 1.35
N LEU A 299 24.89 21.70 0.35
CA LEU A 299 24.15 20.45 0.47
C LEU A 299 24.90 19.35 -0.29
N ALA A 300 24.61 18.09 0.02
CA ALA A 300 25.04 16.96 -0.81
C ALA A 300 24.54 17.16 -2.26
N LYS A 301 25.41 16.95 -3.26
CA LYS A 301 25.09 17.18 -4.68
C LYS A 301 23.89 16.36 -5.15
N GLU A 302 23.70 15.17 -4.59
CA GLU A 302 22.57 14.28 -4.87
C GLU A 302 21.21 14.91 -4.51
N SER A 303 21.17 15.89 -3.60
CA SER A 303 19.93 16.62 -3.28
C SER A 303 19.34 17.34 -4.50
N ALA A 304 20.16 17.73 -5.48
CA ALA A 304 19.73 18.38 -6.71
C ALA A 304 19.15 17.41 -7.76
N SER A 305 19.23 16.09 -7.54
CA SER A 305 18.62 15.07 -8.43
C SER A 305 17.10 15.23 -8.58
N VAL A 306 16.45 15.87 -7.59
CA VAL A 306 15.03 16.24 -7.64
C VAL A 306 14.68 17.09 -8.87
N LEU A 307 15.62 17.88 -9.38
CA LEU A 307 15.45 18.72 -10.56
C LEU A 307 15.43 17.92 -11.88
N GLU A 308 15.88 16.67 -11.84
CA GLU A 308 15.90 15.74 -12.98
C GLU A 308 14.59 14.96 -13.14
N THR A 309 13.67 15.10 -12.17
CA THR A 309 12.33 14.50 -12.19
C THR A 309 11.57 14.90 -13.46
N LYS A 310 11.02 13.92 -14.17
CA LYS A 310 10.17 14.16 -15.35
C LYS A 310 8.68 14.01 -14.99
N PRO A 311 7.76 14.66 -15.72
CA PRO A 311 6.33 14.51 -15.46
C PRO A 311 5.85 13.05 -15.42
N ASN A 312 6.35 12.21 -16.35
CA ASN A 312 5.99 10.79 -16.44
C ASN A 312 6.57 9.93 -15.31
N ASP A 313 7.54 10.43 -14.54
CA ASP A 313 8.03 9.74 -13.34
C ASP A 313 7.01 9.85 -12.21
N LEU A 314 6.25 10.94 -12.15
CA LEU A 314 5.25 11.19 -11.11
C LEU A 314 3.83 10.74 -11.49
N ARG A 315 3.55 10.41 -12.74
CA ARG A 315 2.21 9.95 -13.15
C ARG A 315 1.86 8.60 -12.54
N ASP A 316 0.59 8.46 -12.17
CA ASP A 316 0.00 7.19 -11.77
C ASP A 316 0.03 6.20 -12.93
N ARG A 317 0.66 5.05 -12.71
CA ARG A 317 0.74 3.99 -13.72
C ARG A 317 -0.41 3.00 -13.67
N LYS A 318 -1.36 3.11 -12.74
CA LYS A 318 -2.56 2.28 -12.79
C LYS A 318 -3.48 2.74 -13.91
N LEU A 319 -3.88 1.83 -14.80
CA LEU A 319 -4.76 2.11 -15.93
C LEU A 319 -6.04 2.80 -15.46
N SER A 320 -6.66 2.30 -14.40
CA SER A 320 -7.89 2.87 -13.86
C SER A 320 -7.95 2.86 -12.33
N ARG A 321 -8.78 3.75 -11.78
CA ARG A 321 -9.15 3.77 -10.35
C ARG A 321 -10.65 4.07 -10.24
N PHE A 322 -11.36 3.22 -9.53
CA PHE A 322 -12.79 3.38 -9.22
C PHE A 322 -13.11 2.59 -7.96
N ASP A 323 -14.19 2.96 -7.28
CA ASP A 323 -14.72 2.17 -6.16
C ASP A 323 -15.57 1.03 -6.70
N ARG A 324 -15.25 -0.21 -6.33
CA ARG A 324 -15.96 -1.41 -6.80
C ARG A 324 -17.35 -1.53 -6.19
N ASP A 325 -17.54 -0.96 -5.00
CA ASP A 325 -18.81 -1.07 -4.28
C ASP A 325 -19.90 -0.20 -4.93
N LEU A 326 -19.48 0.82 -5.70
CA LEU A 326 -20.37 1.66 -6.50
C LEU A 326 -20.74 1.04 -7.86
N VAL A 327 -20.16 -0.10 -8.22
CA VAL A 327 -20.35 -0.72 -9.54
C VAL A 327 -21.58 -1.60 -9.58
N ASP A 328 -22.59 -1.13 -10.31
CA ASP A 328 -23.84 -1.86 -10.55
C ASP A 328 -23.99 -2.33 -11.99
N ARG A 329 -23.22 -1.77 -12.93
CA ARG A 329 -23.30 -2.14 -14.35
C ARG A 329 -21.92 -2.14 -15.00
N VAL A 330 -21.67 -3.15 -15.83
CA VAL A 330 -20.51 -3.23 -16.71
C VAL A 330 -21.01 -3.45 -18.13
N THR A 331 -20.72 -2.50 -19.03
CA THR A 331 -21.06 -2.58 -20.45
C THR A 331 -19.78 -2.83 -21.24
N ILE A 332 -19.75 -3.93 -21.99
CA ILE A 332 -18.63 -4.34 -22.85
C ILE A 332 -19.09 -4.23 -24.30
N ALA A 333 -18.56 -3.28 -25.05
CA ALA A 333 -18.81 -3.11 -26.47
C ALA A 333 -17.59 -3.59 -27.26
N SER A 334 -17.69 -4.80 -27.82
CA SER A 334 -16.65 -5.42 -28.64
C SER A 334 -17.02 -5.32 -30.13
N LYS A 335 -16.04 -4.99 -30.98
CA LYS A 335 -16.20 -5.10 -32.44
C LYS A 335 -16.40 -6.52 -32.92
N VAL A 336 -15.79 -7.48 -32.22
CA VAL A 336 -15.77 -8.90 -32.62
C VAL A 336 -16.98 -9.64 -32.05
N HIS A 337 -17.36 -9.34 -30.80
CA HIS A 337 -18.38 -10.09 -30.07
C HIS A 337 -19.68 -9.32 -29.84
N GLY A 338 -19.76 -8.06 -30.27
CA GLY A 338 -20.91 -7.19 -30.06
C GLY A 338 -21.00 -6.65 -28.63
N LYS A 339 -22.19 -6.18 -28.26
CA LYS A 339 -22.46 -5.58 -26.95
C LYS A 339 -22.88 -6.63 -25.92
N THR A 340 -22.25 -6.60 -24.77
CA THR A 340 -22.61 -7.35 -23.57
C THR A 340 -22.84 -6.39 -22.42
N VAL A 341 -23.93 -6.58 -21.66
CA VAL A 341 -24.26 -5.78 -20.48
C VAL A 341 -24.37 -6.72 -19.28
N LEU A 342 -23.66 -6.40 -18.22
CA LEU A 342 -23.75 -7.06 -16.92
C LEU A 342 -24.40 -6.07 -15.97
N ALA A 343 -25.45 -6.48 -15.27
CA ALA A 343 -26.10 -5.67 -14.24
C ALA A 343 -26.14 -6.41 -12.91
N ARG A 344 -25.84 -5.71 -11.84
CA ARG A 344 -25.87 -6.22 -10.47
C ARG A 344 -27.20 -5.87 -9.84
N ASN A 345 -27.81 -6.84 -9.19
CA ASN A 345 -28.92 -6.65 -8.26
C ASN A 345 -28.55 -7.36 -6.95
N LYS A 346 -28.29 -6.58 -5.90
CA LYS A 346 -27.73 -7.06 -4.63
C LYS A 346 -26.40 -7.79 -4.87
N GLU A 347 -26.38 -9.12 -4.74
CA GLU A 347 -25.19 -9.95 -4.96
C GLU A 347 -25.18 -10.67 -6.31
N ALA A 348 -26.32 -10.71 -7.01
CA ALA A 348 -26.46 -11.44 -8.25
C ALA A 348 -26.11 -10.56 -9.45
N TRP A 349 -25.39 -11.13 -10.40
CA TRP A 349 -25.12 -10.50 -11.70
C TRP A 349 -26.01 -11.12 -12.77
N THR A 350 -26.56 -10.27 -13.63
CA THR A 350 -27.41 -10.65 -14.75
C THR A 350 -26.77 -10.21 -16.05
N LEU A 351 -26.65 -11.16 -16.98
CA LEU A 351 -26.16 -11.00 -18.34
C LEU A 351 -27.30 -10.57 -19.27
N ASN A 352 -27.06 -9.49 -19.99
CA ASN A 352 -27.95 -8.86 -20.97
C ASN A 352 -29.39 -8.75 -20.45
N PRO A 353 -29.62 -8.05 -19.31
CA PRO A 353 -30.95 -7.87 -18.77
C PRO A 353 -31.83 -7.11 -19.76
N ASP A 354 -33.09 -7.53 -19.86
CA ASP A 354 -34.14 -6.80 -20.56
C ASP A 354 -34.59 -5.56 -19.77
N LYS A 355 -35.65 -4.89 -20.25
CA LYS A 355 -36.18 -3.68 -19.60
C LYS A 355 -36.77 -3.95 -18.20
N GLU A 356 -37.12 -5.20 -17.90
CA GLU A 356 -37.64 -5.64 -16.59
C GLU A 356 -36.51 -6.14 -15.67
N GLY A 357 -35.25 -6.08 -16.11
CA GLY A 357 -34.10 -6.58 -15.36
C GLY A 357 -33.93 -8.10 -15.44
N LYS A 358 -34.71 -8.79 -16.28
CA LYS A 358 -34.64 -10.24 -16.44
C LYS A 358 -33.59 -10.59 -17.49
N GLY A 359 -32.76 -11.58 -17.19
CA GLY A 359 -31.72 -12.05 -18.09
C GLY A 359 -31.12 -13.34 -17.56
N ARG A 360 -30.01 -13.79 -18.16
CA ARG A 360 -29.32 -14.98 -17.66
C ARG A 360 -28.45 -14.63 -16.47
N THR A 361 -28.25 -15.54 -15.53
CA THR A 361 -27.28 -15.33 -14.46
C THR A 361 -25.87 -15.27 -15.04
N ALA A 362 -25.13 -14.24 -14.64
CA ALA A 362 -23.73 -14.06 -14.96
C ALA A 362 -22.84 -14.58 -13.82
N SER A 363 -21.66 -15.06 -14.17
CA SER A 363 -20.66 -15.54 -13.23
C SER A 363 -20.08 -14.38 -12.43
N ARG A 364 -20.34 -14.33 -11.12
CA ARG A 364 -19.76 -13.33 -10.20
C ARG A 364 -18.22 -13.33 -10.25
N GLY A 365 -17.61 -14.51 -10.40
CA GLY A 365 -16.16 -14.66 -10.50
C GLY A 365 -15.59 -13.99 -11.74
N ASP A 366 -16.22 -14.19 -12.91
CA ASP A 366 -15.74 -13.59 -14.16
C ASP A 366 -15.96 -12.07 -14.20
N VAL A 367 -17.08 -11.59 -13.65
CA VAL A 367 -17.29 -10.14 -13.49
C VAL A 367 -16.25 -9.54 -12.55
N SER A 368 -15.95 -10.22 -11.44
CA SER A 368 -14.86 -9.78 -10.55
C SER A 368 -13.54 -9.72 -11.29
N ALA A 369 -13.18 -10.76 -12.04
CA ALA A 369 -11.93 -10.84 -12.78
C ALA A 369 -11.77 -9.70 -13.79
N ILE A 370 -12.84 -9.30 -14.49
CA ILE A 370 -12.84 -8.14 -15.39
C ILE A 370 -12.51 -6.85 -14.61
N LEU A 371 -13.20 -6.61 -13.50
CA LEU A 371 -12.99 -5.41 -12.67
C LEU A 371 -11.58 -5.39 -12.06
N ASP A 372 -11.13 -6.54 -11.54
CA ASP A 372 -9.79 -6.74 -10.98
C ASP A 372 -8.72 -6.46 -12.03
N ARG A 373 -8.92 -6.94 -13.26
CA ARG A 373 -7.99 -6.73 -14.37
C ARG A 373 -7.92 -5.26 -14.77
N LEU A 374 -9.04 -4.55 -14.84
CA LEU A 374 -9.05 -3.10 -15.10
C LEU A 374 -8.30 -2.29 -14.04
N GLN A 375 -8.42 -2.66 -12.75
CA GLN A 375 -7.79 -1.94 -11.64
C GLN A 375 -6.31 -2.30 -11.43
N SER A 376 -5.94 -3.56 -11.65
CA SER A 376 -4.57 -4.04 -11.44
C SER A 376 -3.63 -3.70 -12.59
N SER A 377 -4.18 -3.50 -13.80
CA SER A 377 -3.42 -3.23 -15.02
C SER A 377 -2.57 -1.97 -14.93
N GLU A 378 -1.37 -2.07 -15.48
CA GLU A 378 -0.40 -0.99 -15.49
C GLU A 378 -0.17 -0.43 -16.90
N VAL A 379 -0.03 0.88 -16.94
CA VAL A 379 0.41 1.65 -18.10
C VAL A 379 1.89 1.36 -18.30
N ARG A 380 2.22 0.78 -19.46
CA ARG A 380 3.60 0.58 -19.90
C ARG A 380 4.21 1.88 -20.39
N GLU A 381 3.42 2.67 -21.13
CA GLU A 381 3.88 3.90 -21.76
C GLU A 381 2.77 4.96 -21.80
N PHE A 382 3.14 6.23 -21.59
CA PHE A 382 2.28 7.37 -21.87
C PHE A 382 2.55 7.85 -23.29
N VAL A 383 1.72 7.42 -24.24
CA VAL A 383 1.96 7.53 -25.68
C VAL A 383 1.67 8.92 -26.22
N ALA A 384 0.65 9.59 -25.69
CA ALA A 384 0.31 10.97 -26.05
C ALA A 384 -0.37 11.69 -24.90
N ASP A 385 -0.02 12.95 -24.66
CA ASP A 385 -0.59 13.76 -23.58
C ASP A 385 -1.94 14.41 -23.93
N SER A 386 -2.41 14.24 -25.17
CA SER A 386 -3.71 14.72 -25.62
C SER A 386 -4.42 13.72 -26.53
N ALA A 387 -5.76 13.76 -26.54
CA ALA A 387 -6.63 12.94 -27.37
C ALA A 387 -6.85 13.52 -28.79
N GLY A 388 -5.91 14.30 -29.31
CA GLY A 388 -6.08 15.03 -30.58
C GLY A 388 -6.17 14.16 -31.82
N ASP A 389 -5.52 12.98 -31.83
CA ASP A 389 -5.49 12.06 -32.97
C ASP A 389 -5.82 10.62 -32.53
N LEU A 390 -7.07 10.40 -32.12
CA LEU A 390 -7.54 9.06 -31.71
C LEU A 390 -7.54 8.06 -32.87
N GLY A 391 -7.63 8.54 -34.12
CA GLY A 391 -7.62 7.71 -35.32
C GLY A 391 -6.33 6.92 -35.47
N ARG A 392 -5.18 7.58 -35.25
CA ARG A 392 -3.85 6.95 -35.26
C ARG A 392 -3.74 5.75 -34.33
N TYR A 393 -4.39 5.81 -33.16
CA TYR A 393 -4.33 4.76 -32.14
C TYR A 393 -5.46 3.72 -32.28
N GLY A 394 -6.37 3.87 -33.24
CA GLY A 394 -7.57 3.05 -33.36
C GLY A 394 -8.58 3.29 -32.22
N LEU A 395 -8.53 4.45 -31.56
CA LEU A 395 -9.40 4.83 -30.45
C LEU A 395 -10.62 5.66 -30.90
N GLN A 396 -10.63 6.15 -32.14
CA GLN A 396 -11.82 6.79 -32.74
C GLN A 396 -12.97 5.79 -32.90
N ASP A 397 -12.62 4.55 -33.21
CA ASP A 397 -13.52 3.40 -33.31
C ASP A 397 -12.83 2.20 -32.64
N PRO A 398 -12.90 2.10 -31.30
CA PRO A 398 -12.11 1.17 -30.51
C PRO A 398 -12.48 -0.29 -30.77
N ALA A 399 -11.49 -1.19 -30.67
CA ALA A 399 -11.71 -2.63 -30.77
C ALA A 399 -12.58 -3.16 -29.62
N LEU A 400 -12.41 -2.56 -28.43
CA LEU A 400 -13.15 -2.86 -27.22
C LEU A 400 -13.38 -1.58 -26.43
N ARG A 401 -14.60 -1.34 -25.96
CA ARG A 401 -14.92 -0.28 -24.99
C ARG A 401 -15.61 -0.91 -23.79
N ILE A 402 -15.08 -0.70 -22.60
CA ILE A 402 -15.68 -1.15 -21.34
C ILE A 402 -16.09 0.06 -20.52
N THR A 403 -17.37 0.15 -20.20
CA THR A 403 -17.93 1.19 -19.33
C THR A 403 -18.38 0.56 -18.03
N VAL A 404 -17.89 1.10 -16.92
CA VAL A 404 -18.29 0.76 -15.55
C VAL A 404 -19.17 1.88 -15.03
N SER A 405 -20.38 1.56 -14.58
CA SER A 405 -21.39 2.53 -14.19
C SER A 405 -22.02 2.19 -12.82
N SER A 406 -22.46 3.21 -12.11
CA SER A 406 -23.47 3.07 -11.06
C SER A 406 -24.85 3.17 -11.70
N PHE A 407 -25.80 2.38 -11.21
CA PHE A 407 -27.17 2.31 -11.75
C PHE A 407 -28.24 2.39 -10.65
N SER A 408 -27.88 2.17 -9.38
CA SER A 408 -28.84 2.18 -8.27
C SER A 408 -29.07 3.58 -7.68
N SER A 409 -30.35 3.91 -7.43
CA SER A 409 -30.77 5.05 -6.61
C SER A 409 -30.53 4.85 -5.10
N GLU A 410 -30.16 3.64 -4.66
CA GLU A 410 -29.96 3.34 -3.23
C GLU A 410 -28.62 3.82 -2.68
N ASN A 411 -27.62 4.06 -3.54
CA ASN A 411 -26.27 4.42 -3.10
C ASN A 411 -26.08 5.92 -2.81
N THR A 412 -27.01 6.78 -3.24
CA THR A 412 -27.06 8.20 -2.86
C THR A 412 -28.51 8.68 -2.81
N SER A 413 -28.92 9.24 -1.68
CA SER A 413 -30.30 9.65 -1.35
C SER A 413 -30.92 10.71 -2.28
N GLU A 414 -30.17 11.23 -3.26
CA GLU A 414 -30.53 12.38 -4.08
C GLU A 414 -30.50 12.10 -5.60
N ALA A 415 -30.10 10.91 -6.06
CA ALA A 415 -29.98 10.60 -7.49
C ALA A 415 -31.24 9.92 -8.06
N ALA A 416 -31.78 10.48 -9.16
CA ALA A 416 -32.81 9.81 -9.96
C ALA A 416 -32.24 8.51 -10.56
N ALA A 417 -33.04 7.44 -10.59
CA ALA A 417 -32.64 6.17 -11.20
C ALA A 417 -32.14 6.38 -12.65
N GLY A 418 -30.89 6.02 -12.93
CA GLY A 418 -30.23 6.29 -14.20
C GLY A 418 -28.81 5.74 -14.26
N GLU A 419 -28.29 5.53 -15.46
CA GLU A 419 -26.91 5.08 -15.65
C GLU A 419 -25.95 6.26 -15.49
N HIS A 420 -25.06 6.15 -14.50
CA HIS A 420 -24.00 7.12 -14.24
C HIS A 420 -22.63 6.46 -14.48
N PRO A 421 -21.99 6.72 -15.63
CA PRO A 421 -20.66 6.21 -15.92
C PRO A 421 -19.66 6.67 -14.85
N ILE A 422 -18.96 5.71 -14.24
CA ILE A 422 -17.85 5.94 -13.31
C ILE A 422 -16.54 6.01 -14.09
N LEU A 423 -16.38 5.12 -15.08
CA LEU A 423 -15.17 4.95 -15.87
C LEU A 423 -15.51 4.36 -17.24
N THR A 424 -14.94 4.90 -18.30
CA THR A 424 -14.93 4.25 -19.62
C THR A 424 -13.50 4.02 -20.12
N VAL A 425 -13.15 2.75 -20.35
CA VAL A 425 -11.85 2.37 -20.92
C VAL A 425 -12.06 1.89 -22.36
N ALA A 426 -11.44 2.59 -23.30
CA ALA A 426 -11.39 2.22 -24.71
C ALA A 426 -10.03 1.61 -25.06
N PHE A 427 -10.04 0.52 -25.81
CA PHE A 427 -8.86 -0.16 -26.32
C PHE A 427 -8.86 -0.08 -27.85
N GLY A 428 -7.76 0.39 -28.40
CA GLY A 428 -7.55 0.61 -29.82
C GLY A 428 -6.73 -0.50 -30.47
N ARG A 429 -5.86 -0.11 -31.41
CA ARG A 429 -4.99 -1.01 -32.16
C ARG A 429 -3.87 -1.57 -31.26
N VAL A 430 -3.45 -2.79 -31.58
CA VAL A 430 -2.19 -3.37 -31.09
C VAL A 430 -1.07 -3.07 -32.08
N GLU A 431 -0.03 -2.39 -31.63
CA GLU A 431 1.12 -1.99 -32.44
C GLU A 431 2.36 -1.87 -31.54
N ASN A 432 3.57 -2.11 -32.05
CA ASN A 432 4.82 -1.98 -31.30
C ASN A 432 4.85 -2.75 -29.97
N GLY A 433 4.17 -3.91 -29.88
CA GLY A 433 4.14 -4.74 -28.68
C GLY A 433 3.25 -4.20 -27.54
N MET A 434 2.38 -3.22 -27.82
CA MET A 434 1.41 -2.67 -26.87
C MET A 434 0.02 -2.55 -27.50
N ALA A 435 -1.03 -2.66 -26.68
CA ALA A 435 -2.36 -2.21 -27.06
C ALA A 435 -2.49 -0.73 -26.66
N TYR A 436 -2.92 0.13 -27.57
CA TYR A 436 -3.27 1.49 -27.18
C TYR A 436 -4.58 1.48 -26.39
N ALA A 437 -4.64 2.21 -25.30
CA ALA A 437 -5.82 2.36 -24.47
C ALA A 437 -6.01 3.82 -24.04
N ARG A 438 -7.24 4.15 -23.67
CA ARG A 438 -7.60 5.45 -23.11
C ARG A 438 -8.73 5.29 -22.11
N VAL A 439 -8.53 5.90 -20.94
CA VAL A 439 -9.63 6.25 -20.04
C VAL A 439 -10.27 7.52 -20.60
N GLU A 440 -11.54 7.47 -21.00
CA GLU A 440 -12.19 8.58 -21.73
C GLU A 440 -12.28 9.86 -20.88
N GLU A 441 -12.34 9.70 -19.56
CA GLU A 441 -12.30 10.77 -18.55
C GLU A 441 -10.90 11.42 -18.42
N GLU A 442 -9.87 10.85 -19.06
CA GLU A 442 -8.50 11.36 -19.08
C GLU A 442 -8.11 11.88 -20.48
N PRO A 443 -7.26 12.92 -20.55
CA PRO A 443 -6.95 13.58 -21.82
C PRO A 443 -5.91 12.83 -22.66
N PHE A 444 -5.29 11.77 -22.15
CA PHE A 444 -4.09 11.16 -22.74
C PHE A 444 -4.33 9.72 -23.23
N VAL A 445 -3.42 9.25 -24.10
CA VAL A 445 -3.39 7.88 -24.61
C VAL A 445 -2.24 7.12 -23.96
N VAL A 446 -2.50 5.87 -23.60
CA VAL A 446 -1.53 4.99 -22.95
C VAL A 446 -1.30 3.72 -23.76
N GLY A 447 -0.13 3.13 -23.60
CA GLY A 447 0.18 1.77 -24.04
C GLY A 447 0.06 0.81 -22.86
N VAL A 448 -0.66 -0.29 -23.06
CA VAL A 448 -0.84 -1.37 -22.08
C VAL A 448 -0.39 -2.71 -22.68
N ASP A 449 -0.32 -3.73 -21.84
CA ASP A 449 -0.07 -5.11 -22.28
C ASP A 449 -1.12 -5.56 -23.31
N PRO A 450 -0.74 -6.05 -24.51
CA PRO A 450 -1.71 -6.59 -25.47
C PRO A 450 -2.59 -7.71 -24.90
N ALA A 451 -2.06 -8.52 -23.97
CA ALA A 451 -2.82 -9.59 -23.32
C ALA A 451 -4.05 -9.05 -22.57
N LEU A 452 -4.00 -7.80 -22.09
CA LEU A 452 -5.14 -7.16 -21.44
C LEU A 452 -6.35 -7.05 -22.37
N LEU A 453 -6.13 -6.66 -23.63
CA LEU A 453 -7.20 -6.56 -24.62
C LEU A 453 -7.75 -7.95 -24.95
N GLU A 454 -6.88 -8.94 -25.13
CA GLU A 454 -7.28 -10.31 -25.45
C GLU A 454 -8.14 -10.94 -24.33
N GLU A 455 -7.72 -10.77 -23.08
CA GLU A 455 -8.40 -11.31 -21.91
C GLU A 455 -9.73 -10.62 -21.60
N LEU A 456 -9.86 -9.33 -21.91
CA LEU A 456 -11.08 -8.56 -21.66
C LEU A 456 -12.08 -8.61 -22.82
N ASN A 457 -11.61 -8.89 -24.04
CA ASN A 457 -12.45 -8.98 -25.23
C ASN A 457 -13.11 -10.37 -25.34
N LEU A 458 -13.88 -10.75 -24.32
CA LEU A 458 -14.56 -12.04 -24.26
C LEU A 458 -15.95 -11.98 -24.89
N PRO A 459 -16.42 -13.06 -25.53
CA PRO A 459 -17.81 -13.15 -25.94
C PRO A 459 -18.72 -13.26 -24.71
N GLY A 460 -19.84 -12.54 -24.68
CA GLY A 460 -20.72 -12.48 -23.51
C GLY A 460 -21.23 -13.84 -23.02
N VAL A 461 -21.27 -14.86 -23.89
CA VAL A 461 -21.62 -16.24 -23.52
C VAL A 461 -20.66 -16.81 -22.46
N ARG A 462 -19.37 -16.44 -22.49
CA ARG A 462 -18.34 -16.88 -21.54
C ARG A 462 -18.56 -16.34 -20.13
N LEU A 463 -19.34 -15.28 -19.98
CA LEU A 463 -19.61 -14.61 -18.68
C LEU A 463 -20.84 -15.19 -17.97
N ARG A 464 -21.45 -16.24 -18.51
CA ARG A 464 -22.59 -16.92 -17.88
C ARG A 464 -22.14 -17.75 -16.68
N GLU A 465 -23.03 -17.89 -15.72
CA GLU A 465 -22.81 -18.80 -14.60
C GLU A 465 -22.62 -20.25 -15.09
N ALA A 466 -21.67 -20.97 -14.50
CA ALA A 466 -21.30 -22.32 -14.90
C ALA A 466 -22.39 -23.39 -14.68
N THR A 467 -23.42 -23.10 -13.89
CA THR A 467 -24.47 -24.07 -13.54
C THR A 467 -25.30 -24.42 -14.79
N VAL A 468 -25.32 -25.71 -15.17
CA VAL A 468 -26.12 -26.22 -16.30
C VAL A 468 -27.40 -26.89 -15.78
N PHE A 469 -27.24 -27.78 -14.79
CA PHE A 469 -28.34 -28.39 -14.06
C PHE A 469 -28.14 -28.14 -12.57
N SER A 470 -29.24 -27.91 -11.86
CA SER A 470 -29.29 -27.80 -10.41
C SER A 470 -30.56 -28.50 -9.93
N GLY A 471 -30.42 -29.45 -9.01
CA GLY A 471 -31.55 -30.27 -8.54
C GLY A 471 -31.11 -31.43 -7.66
N ASN A 472 -32.07 -32.29 -7.34
CA ASN A 472 -31.84 -33.47 -6.50
C ASN A 472 -31.73 -34.73 -7.36
N ALA A 473 -30.67 -35.52 -7.15
CA ALA A 473 -30.46 -36.78 -7.87
C ALA A 473 -31.57 -37.83 -7.61
N GLU A 474 -32.24 -37.75 -6.46
CA GLU A 474 -33.37 -38.63 -6.14
C GLU A 474 -34.64 -38.32 -6.95
N GLU A 475 -34.74 -37.12 -7.51
CA GLU A 475 -35.84 -36.74 -8.40
C GLU A 475 -35.66 -37.30 -9.83
N ILE A 476 -34.47 -37.80 -10.16
CA ILE A 476 -34.20 -38.45 -11.43
C ILE A 476 -34.75 -39.88 -11.38
N LYS A 477 -35.80 -40.11 -12.18
CA LYS A 477 -36.57 -41.35 -12.17
C LYS A 477 -36.27 -42.27 -13.36
N ALA A 478 -35.76 -41.73 -14.45
CA ALA A 478 -35.48 -42.51 -15.64
C ALA A 478 -34.37 -41.87 -16.44
N PHE A 479 -33.62 -42.68 -17.18
CA PHE A 479 -32.75 -42.18 -18.24
C PHE A 479 -32.58 -43.18 -19.38
N GLN A 480 -32.25 -42.61 -20.54
CA GLN A 480 -31.91 -43.26 -21.79
C GLN A 480 -30.53 -42.74 -22.20
N VAL A 481 -29.52 -43.61 -22.16
CA VAL A 481 -28.15 -43.31 -22.57
C VAL A 481 -27.90 -43.92 -23.94
N ARG A 482 -27.41 -43.12 -24.89
CA ARG A 482 -26.99 -43.55 -26.22
C ARG A 482 -25.52 -43.21 -26.43
N LYS A 483 -24.70 -44.21 -26.71
CA LYS A 483 -23.26 -44.09 -26.96
C LYS A 483 -22.94 -44.11 -28.46
N ALA A 484 -21.72 -43.69 -28.81
CA ALA A 484 -21.25 -43.61 -30.20
C ALA A 484 -21.16 -44.97 -30.92
N ASP A 485 -20.98 -46.07 -30.18
CA ASP A 485 -20.97 -47.45 -30.68
C ASP A 485 -22.38 -48.00 -30.99
N GLY A 486 -23.42 -47.20 -30.77
CA GLY A 486 -24.81 -47.58 -30.99
C GLY A 486 -25.47 -48.27 -29.80
N ILE A 487 -24.77 -48.45 -28.68
CA ILE A 487 -25.34 -49.01 -27.45
C ILE A 487 -26.37 -48.02 -26.89
N GLU A 488 -27.59 -48.51 -26.69
CA GLU A 488 -28.68 -47.78 -26.06
C GLU A 488 -29.12 -48.50 -24.78
N VAL A 489 -29.07 -47.79 -23.66
CA VAL A 489 -29.45 -48.31 -22.34
C VAL A 489 -30.60 -47.48 -21.80
N ARG A 490 -31.65 -48.14 -21.32
CA ARG A 490 -32.79 -47.51 -20.65
C ARG A 490 -32.95 -48.10 -19.27
N VAL A 491 -33.16 -47.25 -18.26
CA VAL A 491 -33.46 -47.69 -16.90
C VAL A 491 -34.44 -46.73 -16.22
N GLU A 492 -35.16 -47.26 -15.24
CA GLU A 492 -36.13 -46.57 -14.42
C GLU A 492 -35.88 -46.88 -12.94
N ARG A 493 -36.12 -45.89 -12.07
CA ARG A 493 -36.04 -46.02 -10.62
C ARG A 493 -37.36 -46.57 -10.10
N GLY A 494 -37.34 -47.78 -9.56
CA GLY A 494 -38.50 -48.42 -8.94
C GLY A 494 -38.94 -47.74 -7.64
N GLY A 495 -40.14 -48.08 -7.16
CA GLY A 495 -40.67 -47.56 -5.89
C GLY A 495 -39.87 -47.97 -4.65
N ASP A 496 -39.01 -48.98 -4.78
CA ASP A 496 -38.02 -49.44 -3.80
C ASP A 496 -36.68 -48.68 -3.89
N GLY A 497 -36.57 -47.69 -4.78
CA GLY A 497 -35.35 -46.91 -5.00
C GLY A 497 -34.30 -47.62 -5.88
N ALA A 498 -34.52 -48.87 -6.27
CA ALA A 498 -33.60 -49.64 -7.10
C ALA A 498 -33.77 -49.31 -8.60
N TRP A 499 -32.66 -49.26 -9.33
CA TRP A 499 -32.64 -49.06 -10.78
C TRP A 499 -32.93 -50.37 -11.52
N LYS A 500 -33.94 -50.36 -12.39
CA LYS A 500 -34.46 -51.53 -13.13
C LYS A 500 -34.63 -51.18 -14.61
N ALA A 501 -34.77 -52.20 -15.47
CA ALA A 501 -35.14 -51.99 -16.87
C ALA A 501 -36.59 -51.43 -17.00
N PRO A 502 -36.93 -50.73 -18.09
CA PRO A 502 -38.27 -50.19 -18.31
C PRO A 502 -39.33 -51.30 -18.28
N GLY A 503 -40.43 -51.08 -17.58
CA GLY A 503 -41.49 -52.09 -17.41
C GLY A 503 -41.28 -53.06 -16.24
N GLY A 504 -40.21 -52.89 -15.46
CA GLY A 504 -39.91 -53.70 -14.26
C GLY A 504 -39.06 -54.94 -14.55
N GLY A 505 -38.45 -55.49 -13.50
CA GLY A 505 -37.54 -56.64 -13.61
C GLY A 505 -36.47 -56.68 -12.51
N GLU A 506 -35.46 -57.53 -12.70
CA GLU A 506 -34.30 -57.58 -11.80
C GLU A 506 -33.53 -56.25 -11.79
N PRO A 507 -32.90 -55.88 -10.66
CA PRO A 507 -32.03 -54.72 -10.58
C PRO A 507 -30.91 -54.76 -11.62
N VAL A 508 -30.55 -53.61 -12.16
CA VAL A 508 -29.46 -53.49 -13.14
C VAL A 508 -28.12 -53.90 -12.50
N ALA A 509 -27.26 -54.59 -13.24
CA ALA A 509 -26.03 -55.20 -12.71
C ALA A 509 -25.03 -54.21 -12.10
N LYS A 510 -25.08 -52.93 -12.50
CA LYS A 510 -24.16 -51.86 -12.06
C LYS A 510 -24.92 -50.65 -11.50
N PRO A 511 -25.63 -50.78 -10.37
CA PRO A 511 -26.50 -49.71 -9.84
C PRO A 511 -25.71 -48.49 -9.32
N VAL A 512 -24.46 -48.68 -8.90
CA VAL A 512 -23.59 -47.59 -8.45
C VAL A 512 -23.17 -46.67 -9.60
N ALA A 513 -22.89 -47.23 -10.78
CA ALA A 513 -22.54 -46.44 -11.96
C ALA A 513 -23.73 -45.56 -12.40
N ILE A 514 -24.93 -46.14 -12.34
CA ILE A 514 -26.18 -45.44 -12.59
C ILE A 514 -26.41 -44.31 -11.57
N GLN A 515 -26.23 -44.56 -10.28
CA GLN A 515 -26.40 -43.50 -9.28
C GLN A 515 -25.36 -42.39 -9.46
N SER A 516 -24.14 -42.72 -9.86
CA SER A 516 -23.10 -41.74 -10.17
C SER A 516 -23.49 -40.84 -11.36
N LEU A 517 -24.09 -41.42 -12.41
CA LEU A 517 -24.68 -40.70 -13.53
C LEU A 517 -25.74 -39.70 -13.05
N ALA A 518 -26.68 -40.15 -12.22
CA ALA A 518 -27.74 -39.31 -11.68
C ALA A 518 -27.18 -38.15 -10.84
N ASN A 519 -26.15 -38.42 -10.02
CA ASN A 519 -25.50 -37.39 -9.20
C ASN A 519 -24.85 -36.30 -10.06
N VAL A 520 -24.14 -36.67 -11.13
CA VAL A 520 -23.53 -35.71 -12.08
C VAL A 520 -24.59 -34.90 -12.80
N LEU A 521 -25.65 -35.54 -13.32
CA LEU A 521 -26.71 -34.86 -14.06
C LEU A 521 -27.56 -33.93 -13.18
N ALA A 522 -27.73 -34.25 -11.90
CA ALA A 522 -28.51 -33.42 -10.98
C ALA A 522 -27.85 -32.06 -10.72
N ASN A 523 -26.51 -32.00 -10.67
CA ASN A 523 -25.74 -30.80 -10.33
C ASN A 523 -24.63 -30.52 -11.35
N LEU A 524 -24.96 -30.68 -12.63
CA LEU A 524 -23.98 -30.52 -13.70
C LEU A 524 -23.52 -29.06 -13.82
N ARG A 525 -22.20 -28.86 -13.82
CA ARG A 525 -21.57 -27.56 -14.07
C ARG A 525 -20.69 -27.63 -15.31
N ALA A 526 -20.76 -26.59 -16.12
CA ALA A 526 -19.81 -26.35 -17.19
C ALA A 526 -18.45 -25.94 -16.61
N VAL A 527 -17.36 -26.34 -17.27
CA VAL A 527 -16.04 -25.73 -17.05
C VAL A 527 -16.10 -24.26 -17.46
N ARG A 528 -16.70 -23.99 -18.63
CA ARG A 528 -17.07 -22.67 -19.13
C ARG A 528 -18.05 -22.80 -20.29
N TRP A 529 -18.74 -21.71 -20.59
CA TRP A 529 -19.55 -21.59 -21.79
C TRP A 529 -18.69 -21.19 -22.99
N GLU A 530 -18.82 -21.88 -24.11
CA GLU A 530 -17.96 -21.69 -25.28
C GLU A 530 -18.62 -20.85 -26.37
N ALA A 531 -19.86 -21.18 -26.75
CA ALA A 531 -20.52 -20.56 -27.88
C ALA A 531 -22.02 -20.39 -27.63
N ALA A 532 -22.61 -19.32 -28.20
CA ALA A 532 -24.05 -19.12 -28.16
C ALA A 532 -24.80 -20.04 -29.15
N LYS A 533 -24.11 -20.52 -30.19
CA LYS A 533 -24.64 -21.39 -31.24
C LYS A 533 -23.71 -22.57 -31.50
N GLU A 534 -24.28 -23.65 -31.99
CA GLU A 534 -23.55 -24.84 -32.38
C GLU A 534 -22.71 -24.58 -33.64
N LEU A 535 -21.53 -25.18 -33.69
CA LEU A 535 -20.63 -25.19 -34.84
C LEU A 535 -20.36 -26.65 -35.22
N PRO A 536 -20.09 -26.96 -36.51
CA PRO A 536 -19.76 -28.32 -36.95
C PRO A 536 -18.60 -28.94 -36.17
N THR A 537 -17.61 -28.11 -35.78
CA THR A 537 -16.45 -28.51 -34.99
C THR A 537 -16.80 -29.03 -33.59
N HIS A 538 -17.99 -28.73 -33.06
CA HIS A 538 -18.44 -29.27 -31.78
C HIS A 538 -18.87 -30.74 -31.87
N GLY A 539 -19.10 -31.30 -33.07
CA GLY A 539 -19.33 -32.73 -33.27
C GLY A 539 -20.66 -33.27 -32.71
N PHE A 540 -21.72 -32.46 -32.70
CA PHE A 540 -23.05 -32.91 -32.24
C PHE A 540 -23.82 -33.76 -33.27
N GLU A 541 -23.37 -33.80 -34.53
CA GLU A 541 -23.96 -34.66 -35.57
C GLU A 541 -23.66 -36.15 -35.31
N THR A 542 -22.47 -36.43 -34.77
CA THR A 542 -22.05 -37.76 -34.32
C THR A 542 -21.67 -37.68 -32.84
N PRO A 543 -22.67 -37.57 -31.94
CA PRO A 543 -22.41 -37.33 -30.53
C PRO A 543 -21.65 -38.50 -29.92
N ALA A 544 -20.65 -38.20 -29.09
CA ALA A 544 -19.95 -39.20 -28.29
C ALA A 544 -20.90 -39.87 -27.29
N LEU A 545 -21.82 -39.07 -26.74
CA LEU A 545 -22.79 -39.50 -25.74
C LEU A 545 -24.04 -38.62 -25.82
N ALA A 546 -25.22 -39.23 -25.79
CA ALA A 546 -26.49 -38.52 -25.65
C ALA A 546 -27.30 -39.15 -24.51
N ILE A 547 -27.67 -38.35 -23.52
CA ILE A 547 -28.44 -38.79 -22.36
C ILE A 547 -29.75 -38.01 -22.33
N ARG A 548 -30.86 -38.74 -22.29
CA ARG A 548 -32.18 -38.20 -21.98
C ARG A 548 -32.58 -38.69 -20.60
N PHE A 549 -33.05 -37.83 -19.73
CA PHE A 549 -33.43 -38.20 -18.37
C PHE A 549 -34.66 -37.43 -17.89
N THR A 550 -35.43 -38.07 -17.01
CA THR A 550 -36.64 -37.48 -16.41
C THR A 550 -36.35 -37.09 -14.97
N ALA A 551 -36.39 -35.80 -14.67
CA ALA A 551 -36.26 -35.23 -13.33
C ALA A 551 -37.62 -34.68 -12.90
N GLY A 552 -38.25 -35.30 -11.91
CA GLY A 552 -39.62 -34.97 -11.52
C GLY A 552 -40.62 -35.24 -12.66
N SER A 553 -41.23 -34.20 -13.20
CA SER A 553 -42.13 -34.24 -14.37
C SER A 553 -41.49 -33.72 -15.66
N GLU A 554 -40.23 -33.27 -15.62
CA GLU A 554 -39.55 -32.68 -16.77
C GLU A 554 -38.60 -33.67 -17.43
N GLU A 555 -38.65 -33.76 -18.75
CA GLU A 555 -37.64 -34.45 -19.55
C GLU A 555 -36.52 -33.49 -19.94
N ARG A 556 -35.28 -33.88 -19.70
CA ARG A 556 -34.08 -33.12 -20.03
C ARG A 556 -33.14 -33.94 -20.88
N THR A 557 -32.33 -33.29 -21.71
CA THR A 557 -31.31 -33.96 -22.52
C THR A 557 -29.95 -33.29 -22.34
N LEU A 558 -28.90 -34.12 -22.36
CA LEU A 558 -27.50 -33.73 -22.44
C LEU A 558 -26.87 -34.42 -23.64
N THR A 559 -26.30 -33.65 -24.56
CA THR A 559 -25.57 -34.18 -25.72
C THR A 559 -24.11 -33.77 -25.61
N VAL A 560 -23.21 -34.73 -25.69
CA VAL A 560 -21.75 -34.55 -25.63
C VAL A 560 -21.18 -34.84 -27.02
N GLY A 561 -20.41 -33.91 -27.54
CA GLY A 561 -19.80 -33.95 -28.85
C GLY A 561 -18.30 -34.24 -28.81
N ALA A 562 -17.57 -33.59 -29.72
CA ALA A 562 -16.14 -33.75 -29.93
C ALA A 562 -15.28 -33.30 -28.72
N PRO A 563 -14.04 -33.80 -28.60
CA PRO A 563 -13.06 -33.23 -27.68
C PRO A 563 -12.73 -31.78 -28.06
N SER A 564 -12.59 -30.93 -27.05
CA SER A 564 -12.01 -29.60 -27.17
C SER A 564 -10.48 -29.65 -27.14
N PRO A 565 -9.78 -28.63 -27.66
CA PRO A 565 -8.31 -28.54 -27.58
C PRO A 565 -7.75 -28.66 -26.15
N ASP A 566 -8.52 -28.23 -25.15
CA ASP A 566 -8.13 -28.20 -23.74
C ASP A 566 -8.36 -29.56 -23.02
N GLY A 567 -8.74 -30.61 -23.76
CA GLY A 567 -8.97 -31.95 -23.22
C GLY A 567 -10.37 -32.19 -22.61
N HIS A 568 -11.20 -31.15 -22.51
CA HIS A 568 -12.62 -31.26 -22.15
C HIS A 568 -13.48 -31.71 -23.35
N ARG A 569 -14.79 -31.88 -23.16
CA ARG A 569 -15.73 -32.21 -24.25
C ARG A 569 -16.70 -31.06 -24.50
N PHE A 570 -17.04 -30.78 -25.77
CA PHE A 570 -18.16 -29.91 -26.06
C PHE A 570 -19.48 -30.58 -25.65
N ALA A 571 -20.39 -29.84 -25.04
CA ALA A 571 -21.69 -30.33 -24.62
C ALA A 571 -22.78 -29.28 -24.81
N LYS A 572 -24.03 -29.74 -24.95
CA LYS A 572 -25.25 -28.92 -24.97
C LYS A 572 -26.35 -29.61 -24.19
N ALA A 573 -27.26 -28.84 -23.61
CA ALA A 573 -28.37 -29.35 -22.82
C ALA A 573 -29.71 -28.73 -23.24
N SER A 574 -30.82 -29.47 -23.14
CA SER A 574 -32.15 -28.97 -23.54
C SER A 574 -32.63 -27.77 -22.70
N SER A 575 -32.18 -27.66 -21.45
CA SER A 575 -32.56 -26.58 -20.53
C SER A 575 -31.74 -25.31 -20.73
N SER A 576 -30.76 -25.30 -21.65
CA SER A 576 -29.83 -24.19 -21.77
C SER A 576 -29.42 -23.95 -23.23
N ASP A 577 -29.63 -22.73 -23.73
CA ASP A 577 -29.15 -22.42 -25.07
C ASP A 577 -27.65 -22.14 -25.06
N GLY A 578 -26.90 -22.84 -25.90
CA GLY A 578 -25.47 -22.64 -26.10
C GLY A 578 -24.68 -23.93 -25.96
N VAL A 579 -23.37 -23.80 -26.18
CA VAL A 579 -22.41 -24.88 -26.10
C VAL A 579 -21.47 -24.58 -24.95
N PHE A 580 -21.20 -25.57 -24.12
CA PHE A 580 -20.31 -25.47 -22.98
C PHE A 580 -19.27 -26.59 -22.99
N LEU A 581 -18.22 -26.43 -22.20
CA LEU A 581 -17.23 -27.47 -21.96
C LEU A 581 -17.62 -28.30 -20.75
N LEU A 582 -17.76 -29.60 -20.97
CA LEU A 582 -17.96 -30.62 -19.95
C LEU A 582 -16.60 -31.09 -19.43
N ASN A 583 -16.46 -31.12 -18.10
CA ASN A 583 -15.25 -31.60 -17.45
C ASN A 583 -14.97 -33.07 -17.84
N LEU A 584 -13.69 -33.43 -18.00
CA LEU A 584 -13.30 -34.78 -18.41
C LEU A 584 -13.69 -35.83 -17.36
N SER A 585 -13.61 -35.49 -16.06
CA SER A 585 -14.03 -36.38 -14.97
C SER A 585 -15.55 -36.61 -14.97
N ASP A 586 -16.33 -35.57 -15.27
CA ASP A 586 -17.79 -35.71 -15.41
C ASP A 586 -18.11 -36.57 -16.63
N PHE A 587 -17.46 -36.32 -17.77
CA PHE A 587 -17.61 -37.17 -18.95
C PHE A 587 -17.26 -38.64 -18.68
N ALA A 588 -16.16 -38.91 -17.97
CA ALA A 588 -15.77 -40.28 -17.62
C ALA A 588 -16.82 -40.98 -16.75
N THR A 589 -17.45 -40.25 -15.82
CA THR A 589 -18.57 -40.76 -15.02
C THR A 589 -19.80 -41.02 -15.89
N LEU A 590 -20.09 -40.10 -16.82
CA LEU A 590 -21.23 -40.22 -17.73
C LEU A 590 -21.07 -41.36 -18.75
N ASP A 591 -19.83 -41.73 -19.08
CA ASP A 591 -19.48 -42.81 -20.02
C ASP A 591 -19.21 -44.17 -19.33
N LEU A 592 -19.52 -44.31 -18.03
CA LEU A 592 -19.40 -45.61 -17.36
C LEU A 592 -20.22 -46.70 -18.08
N PRO A 593 -19.75 -47.96 -18.10
CA PRO A 593 -20.48 -49.06 -18.72
C PRO A 593 -21.72 -49.39 -17.88
N ILE A 594 -22.91 -49.26 -18.47
CA ILE A 594 -24.19 -49.66 -17.89
C ILE A 594 -24.65 -50.92 -18.64
N GLU A 595 -24.85 -52.03 -17.92
CA GLU A 595 -25.32 -53.30 -18.48
C GLU A 595 -26.71 -53.58 -17.94
N THR A 596 -27.74 -53.53 -18.80
CA THR A 596 -29.06 -54.09 -18.46
C THR A 596 -29.00 -55.61 -18.52
N PRO A 597 -29.53 -56.34 -17.52
CA PRO A 597 -29.63 -57.80 -17.61
C PRO A 597 -30.46 -58.18 -18.84
N VAL A 598 -29.90 -59.05 -19.67
CA VAL A 598 -30.54 -59.57 -20.87
C VAL A 598 -31.83 -60.28 -20.45
N GLN A 599 -32.97 -59.85 -21.01
CA GLN A 599 -34.24 -60.55 -20.83
C GLN A 599 -34.09 -61.98 -21.36
N ALA A 600 -34.27 -62.99 -20.50
CA ALA A 600 -34.25 -64.39 -20.93
C ALA A 600 -35.33 -64.60 -22.03
N PRO A 601 -35.04 -65.35 -23.11
CA PRO A 601 -35.99 -65.57 -24.17
C PRO A 601 -37.25 -66.26 -23.61
N SER A 602 -38.42 -65.72 -23.95
CA SER A 602 -39.71 -66.28 -23.55
C SER A 602 -39.81 -67.76 -23.97
N PRO A 603 -40.36 -68.65 -23.13
CA PRO A 603 -40.50 -70.05 -23.49
C PRO A 603 -41.44 -70.18 -24.70
N VAL A 604 -40.98 -70.93 -25.71
CA VAL A 604 -41.74 -71.29 -26.91
C VAL A 604 -43.04 -72.00 -26.50
N PRO A 605 -44.22 -71.65 -27.05
CA PRO A 605 -45.46 -72.37 -26.75
C PRO A 605 -45.36 -73.80 -27.30
N ALA A 606 -45.68 -74.80 -26.47
CA ALA A 606 -45.72 -76.20 -26.88
C ALA A 606 -46.77 -76.43 -28.00
N PRO A 607 -46.45 -77.23 -29.04
CA PRO A 607 -47.40 -77.50 -30.12
C PRO A 607 -48.49 -78.49 -29.67
N SER A 608 -49.74 -78.21 -30.06
CA SER A 608 -50.88 -79.14 -29.90
C SER A 608 -50.73 -80.39 -30.78
N PRO A 609 -51.26 -81.56 -30.36
CA PRO A 609 -51.01 -82.83 -31.02
C PRO A 609 -51.78 -82.97 -32.33
N ALA A 610 -51.06 -83.24 -33.42
CA ALA A 610 -51.65 -83.63 -34.70
C ALA A 610 -51.79 -85.15 -34.79
N THR A 611 -52.96 -85.59 -35.22
CA THR A 611 -53.40 -86.95 -35.51
C THR A 611 -52.56 -87.62 -36.59
N GLY A 612 -52.11 -88.85 -36.29
CA GLY A 612 -51.35 -89.67 -37.24
C GLY A 612 -52.23 -90.43 -38.23
N SER A 613 -51.65 -90.75 -39.38
CA SER A 613 -52.00 -91.93 -40.19
C SER A 613 -50.80 -92.34 -41.09
N PRO A 614 -50.65 -93.63 -41.41
CA PRO A 614 -49.34 -94.29 -41.54
C PRO A 614 -49.04 -94.84 -42.95
N VAL A 615 -47.75 -94.96 -43.33
CA VAL A 615 -47.28 -95.59 -44.58
C VAL A 615 -45.85 -96.14 -44.34
N PRO A 616 -45.38 -97.25 -44.97
CA PRO A 616 -44.95 -98.44 -44.26
C PRO A 616 -43.48 -98.85 -44.54
N VAL A 617 -43.06 -99.90 -43.85
CA VAL A 617 -41.78 -100.61 -43.96
C VAL A 617 -41.66 -101.32 -45.33
N PRO A 618 -40.45 -101.44 -45.90
CA PRO A 618 -39.92 -102.80 -46.10
C PRO A 618 -38.43 -102.95 -45.76
N THR A 619 -38.15 -104.13 -45.20
CA THR A 619 -36.89 -104.87 -45.02
C THR A 619 -36.32 -105.42 -46.34
N PRO A 620 -35.16 -106.11 -46.39
CA PRO A 620 -34.24 -106.51 -45.31
C PRO A 620 -32.88 -105.79 -45.27
#